data_AF-A0A0F8X1U1-F1
#
_entry.id   AF-A0A0F8X1U1-F1
#
_cell.length_a   1.000
_cell.length_b   1.000
_cell.length_c   1.000
_cell.angle_alpha   90.00
_cell.angle_beta   90.00
_cell.angle_gamma   90.00
#
_symmetry.space_group_name_H-M   'P 1'
#
loop_
_entity.id
_entity.type
_entity.pdbx_description
1 polymer ?
#
loop_
_entity_poly.entity_id
_entity_poly.type
_entity_poly.pdbx_seq_one_letter_code
_entity_poly.pdbx_strand_id
1 'polypeptide(L)' 'GGPYENFAGRDASRGLAFQSFDREMLTEDLSGPLDDLKDLDADQLENLQSWEERFLEKYLVVGKLVAEGDPEAPKA' A
#
# COMPACT_ATOMS: atom_id res chain seq x y z
N GLY A 1 5.00 4.53 -18.58
CA GLY A 1 4.35 5.01 -17.36
C GLY A 1 2.90 5.33 -17.59
N GLY A 2 2.04 4.82 -16.72
CA GLY A 2 0.71 5.39 -16.50
C GLY A 2 0.74 6.34 -15.31
N PRO A 3 -0.35 7.06 -15.02
CA PRO A 3 -0.40 8.06 -13.93
C PRO A 3 -0.13 7.49 -12.53
N TYR A 4 -0.22 6.16 -12.35
CA TYR A 4 0.01 5.45 -11.08
C TYR A 4 1.30 4.61 -11.08
N GLU A 5 2.25 4.88 -11.98
CA GLU A 5 3.45 4.04 -12.15
C GLU A 5 4.37 4.02 -10.92
N ASN A 6 4.34 5.07 -10.11
CA ASN A 6 5.14 5.20 -8.88
C ASN A 6 4.74 4.20 -7.77
N PHE A 7 3.51 3.68 -7.81
CA PHE A 7 3.02 2.65 -6.90
C PHE A 7 3.38 1.22 -7.34
N ALA A 8 3.88 1.04 -8.56
CA ALA A 8 4.15 -0.30 -9.08
C ALA A 8 5.22 -1.02 -8.22
N GLY A 9 4.86 -2.18 -7.68
CA GLY A 9 5.75 -3.00 -6.86
C GLY A 9 6.02 -2.46 -5.44
N ARG A 10 5.19 -1.53 -4.96
CA ARG A 10 5.30 -0.94 -3.62
C ARG A 10 3.99 -1.08 -2.86
N ASP A 11 4.06 -1.00 -1.54
CA ASP A 11 2.86 -0.68 -0.76
C ASP A 11 2.43 0.76 -1.05
N ALA A 12 1.23 0.90 -1.62
CA ALA A 12 0.63 2.17 -2.04
C ALA A 12 -0.29 2.76 -0.96
N SER A 13 -0.49 2.07 0.16
CA SER A 13 -1.56 2.39 1.14
C SER A 13 -1.48 3.83 1.65
N ARG A 14 -0.30 4.31 2.06
CA ARG A 14 -0.12 5.69 2.53
C ARG A 14 -0.39 6.72 1.42
N GLY A 15 0.18 6.54 0.23
CA GLY A 15 -0.08 7.44 -0.90
C GLY A 15 -1.57 7.54 -1.26
N LEU A 16 -2.29 6.42 -1.22
CA LEU A 16 -3.73 6.38 -1.47
C LEU A 16 -4.54 7.07 -0.36
N ALA A 17 -4.16 6.86 0.91
CA ALA A 17 -4.80 7.50 2.07
C ALA A 17 -4.67 9.04 2.02
N PHE A 18 -3.47 9.53 1.67
CA PHE A 18 -3.18 10.95 1.50
C PHE A 18 -3.59 11.53 0.14
N GLN A 19 -4.11 10.70 -0.77
CA GLN A 19 -4.39 11.06 -2.17
C GLN A 19 -3.17 11.71 -2.88
N SER A 20 -1.95 11.26 -2.55
CA SER A 20 -0.70 11.85 -3.01
C SER A 20 0.20 10.86 -3.72
N PHE A 21 0.94 11.37 -4.71
CA PHE A 21 1.98 10.68 -5.47
C PHE A 21 3.39 11.12 -5.04
N ASP A 22 3.48 11.96 -4.01
CA ASP A 22 4.73 12.53 -3.53
C ASP A 22 5.66 11.42 -3.04
N ARG A 23 6.95 11.61 -3.28
CA ARG A 23 7.98 10.62 -2.96
C ARG A 23 7.99 10.22 -1.49
N GLU A 24 7.67 11.16 -0.61
CA GLU A 24 7.60 10.95 0.85
C GLU A 24 6.46 10.00 1.26
N MET A 25 5.45 9.83 0.41
CA MET A 25 4.31 8.92 0.64
C MET A 25 4.53 7.54 0.02
N LEU A 26 5.65 7.34 -0.69
CA LEU A 26 6.00 6.06 -1.31
C LEU A 26 6.88 5.24 -0.37
N THR A 27 6.56 3.95 -0.26
CA THR A 27 7.42 2.98 0.41
C THR A 27 8.74 2.85 -0.32
N GLU A 28 9.80 3.55 0.11
CA GLU A 28 11.11 3.52 -0.57
C GLU A 28 11.87 2.21 -0.32
N ASP A 29 11.90 1.77 0.94
CA ASP A 29 12.56 0.53 1.38
C ASP A 29 11.62 -0.68 1.23
N LEU A 30 11.89 -1.51 0.23
CA LEU A 30 11.05 -2.67 -0.10
C LEU A 30 11.38 -3.91 0.74
N SER A 31 12.53 -3.91 1.42
CA SER A 31 12.96 -4.98 2.32
C SER A 31 12.80 -4.59 3.79
N GLY A 32 12.38 -3.35 4.04
CA GLY A 32 12.11 -2.82 5.37
C GLY A 32 10.79 -3.29 5.97
N PRO A 33 10.46 -2.80 7.18
CA PRO A 33 9.14 -3.04 7.78
C PRO A 33 8.05 -2.36 6.93
N LEU A 34 6.88 -2.99 6.89
CA LEU A 34 5.70 -2.36 6.31
C LEU A 34 5.27 -1.15 7.14
N ASP A 35 4.66 -0.19 6.46
CA ASP A 35 4.02 0.95 7.08
C ASP A 35 2.83 0.47 7.93
N ASP A 36 2.78 0.88 9.19
CA ASP A 36 1.73 0.43 10.11
C ASP A 36 0.44 1.27 10.02
N LEU A 37 0.49 2.41 9.31
CA LEU A 37 -0.63 3.31 9.05
C LEU A 37 -1.39 3.76 10.32
N LYS A 38 -0.78 3.66 11.50
CA LYS A 38 -1.47 3.95 12.77
C LYS A 38 -1.69 5.44 13.01
N ASP A 39 -0.97 6.27 12.26
CA ASP A 39 -1.03 7.72 12.30
C ASP A 39 -2.08 8.31 11.35
N LEU A 40 -2.79 7.47 10.59
CA LEU A 40 -3.86 7.94 9.72
C LEU A 40 -5.05 8.47 10.52
N ASP A 41 -5.60 9.61 10.09
CA ASP A 41 -6.86 10.13 10.59
C ASP A 41 -8.08 9.46 9.93
N ALA A 42 -9.28 9.87 10.36
CA ALA A 42 -10.53 9.29 9.87
C ALA A 42 -10.75 9.50 8.36
N ASP A 43 -10.41 10.68 7.85
CA ASP A 43 -10.60 11.04 6.45
C ASP A 43 -9.61 10.27 5.55
N GLN A 44 -8.36 10.13 6.01
CA GLN A 44 -7.33 9.34 5.34
C GLN A 44 -7.68 7.85 5.31
N LEU A 45 -8.25 7.33 6.40
CA LEU A 45 -8.73 5.96 6.45
C LEU A 45 -9.92 5.73 5.51
N GLU A 46 -10.87 6.66 5.45
CA GLU A 46 -12.00 6.60 4.51
C GLU A 46 -11.53 6.63 3.04
N ASN A 47 -10.53 7.47 2.74
CA ASN A 47 -9.90 7.50 1.41
C ASN A 47 -9.28 6.15 1.05
N LEU A 48 -8.54 5.55 1.99
CA LEU A 48 -7.89 4.25 1.78
C LEU A 48 -8.92 3.14 1.55
N GLN A 49 -9.99 3.09 2.37
CA GLN A 49 -11.09 2.13 2.21
C GLN A 49 -11.79 2.29 0.85
N SER A 50 -12.07 3.53 0.44
CA SER A 50 -12.66 3.82 -0.87
C SER A 50 -11.80 3.33 -2.03
N TRP A 51 -10.47 3.39 -1.89
CA TRP A 51 -9.55 2.83 -2.87
C TRP A 51 -9.55 1.30 -2.84
N GLU A 52 -9.50 0.69 -1.65
CA GLU A 52 -9.57 -0.77 -1.49
C GLU A 52 -10.81 -1.35 -2.19
N GLU A 53 -11.99 -0.76 -1.97
CA GLU A 53 -13.23 -1.18 -2.66
C GLU A 53 -13.08 -1.13 -4.18
N ARG A 54 -12.54 -0.04 -4.74
CA ARG A 54 -12.28 0.08 -6.20
C ARG A 54 -11.30 -0.97 -6.71
N PHE A 55 -10.29 -1.33 -5.92
CA PHE A 55 -9.36 -2.40 -6.29
C PHE A 55 -10.05 -3.76 -6.26
N LEU A 56 -10.86 -4.05 -5.26
CA LEU A 56 -11.60 -5.30 -5.11
C LEU A 56 -12.69 -5.49 -6.18
N GLU A 57 -13.28 -4.41 -6.67
CA GLU A 57 -14.25 -4.46 -7.77
C GLU A 57 -13.59 -4.84 -9.11
N LYS A 58 -12.33 -4.43 -9.33
CA LYS A 58 -11.66 -4.52 -10.64
C LYS A 58 -10.60 -5.61 -10.72
N TYR A 59 -9.96 -5.96 -9.61
CA TYR A 59 -8.80 -6.85 -9.59
C TYR A 59 -8.96 -7.95 -8.55
N LEU A 60 -8.37 -9.11 -8.83
CA LEU A 60 -8.32 -10.22 -7.90
C LEU A 60 -7.22 -10.01 -6.86
N VAL A 61 -7.52 -10.33 -5.61
CA VAL A 61 -6.51 -10.44 -4.55
C VAL A 61 -5.69 -11.71 -4.80
N VAL A 62 -4.38 -11.56 -5.03
CA VAL A 62 -3.47 -12.68 -5.34
C VAL A 62 -2.63 -13.14 -4.14
N GLY A 63 -2.74 -12.47 -3.00
CA GLY A 63 -1.99 -12.79 -1.80
C GLY A 63 -2.11 -11.70 -0.73
N LYS A 64 -1.29 -11.82 0.32
CA LYS A 64 -1.15 -10.85 1.40
C LYS A 64 0.26 -10.28 1.36
N LEU A 65 0.39 -8.97 1.47
CA LEU A 65 1.69 -8.31 1.63
C LEU A 65 2.17 -8.47 3.08
N VAL A 66 3.41 -8.92 3.25
CA VAL A 66 4.08 -9.11 4.55
C VAL A 66 5.51 -8.58 4.46
N ALA A 67 6.07 -8.13 5.59
CA ALA A 67 7.46 -7.67 5.64
C ALA A 67 8.44 -8.83 5.41
N GLU A 68 9.65 -8.53 4.94
CA GLU A 68 10.71 -9.54 4.86
C GLU A 68 11.02 -10.12 6.24
N GLY A 69 11.09 -11.46 6.32
CA GLY A 69 11.34 -12.17 7.57
C GLY A 69 10.12 -12.35 8.48
N ASP A 70 8.93 -11.87 8.07
CA ASP A 70 7.68 -12.17 8.77
C ASP A 70 7.43 -13.70 8.80
N PRO A 71 6.93 -14.29 9.89
CA PRO A 71 6.59 -15.72 9.95
C PRO A 71 5.62 -16.21 8.87
N GLU A 72 4.78 -15.32 8.34
CA GLU A 72 3.85 -15.60 7.23
C GLU A 72 4.51 -15.46 5.85
N ALA A 73 5.73 -14.91 5.77
CA ALA A 73 6.47 -14.84 4.52
C ALA A 73 6.76 -16.25 3.99
N PRO A 74 6.64 -16.47 2.66
CA PRO A 74 7.01 -17.74 2.06
C PRO A 74 8.46 -18.08 2.43
N LYS A 75 8.68 -19.26 2.99
CA LYS A 75 10.05 -19.76 3.22
C LYS A 75 10.68 -19.99 1.84
N ALA A 76 11.76 -19.26 1.57
CA ALA A 76 12.57 -19.42 0.36
C ALA A 76 13.20 -20.81 0.26
#